data_AF-A0ABC9YFH2-F1
#
_entry.id   AF-A0ABC9YFH2-F1
#
_cell.length_a   1.000
_cell.length_b   1.000
_cell.length_c   1.000
_cell.angle_alpha   90.00
_cell.angle_beta   90.00
_cell.angle_gamma   90.00
#
_symmetry.space_group_name_H-M   'P 1'
#
loop_
_entity.id
_entity.type
_entity.pdbx_description
1 polymer ?
#
loop_
_entity_poly.entity_id
_entity_poly.type
_entity_poly.pdbx_seq_one_letter_code
_entity_poly.pdbx_strand_id
1 'polypeptide(L)'
;MEQLILEAIYRHMKDKKVVGSSQHGFTKGKSCLTNLINFYDEMTGLVDEGRAVDIVYLDFKQAFDTVSHSILIEKLMKYMLDEQTMRWIENWLNSQAQRVIVRHEV
;
A
#
# COMPACT_ATOMS: atom_id res chain seq x y z
N MET A 1 17.94 1.86 6.53
CA MET A 1 17.98 2.09 5.06
C MET A 1 16.59 1.93 4.47
N GLU A 2 15.89 0.81 4.71
CA GLU A 2 14.53 0.59 4.20
C GLU A 2 13.54 1.71 4.54
N GLN A 3 13.54 2.22 5.78
CA GLN A 3 12.67 3.34 6.18
C GLN A 3 12.94 4.63 5.38
N LEU A 4 14.19 4.91 5.01
CA LEU A 4 14.52 6.09 4.22
C LEU A 4 14.00 5.96 2.78
N ILE A 5 14.15 4.76 2.21
CA ILE A 5 13.66 4.41 0.88
C ILE A 5 12.13 4.42 0.86
N LEU A 6 11.48 3.85 1.88
CA LEU A 6 10.04 3.90 2.06
C LEU A 6 9.54 5.35 2.09
N GLU A 7 10.19 6.23 2.86
CA GLU A 7 9.78 7.64 2.94
C GLU A 7 9.98 8.38 1.61
N ALA A 8 11.00 8.03 0.83
CA ALA A 8 11.22 8.58 -0.52
C ALA A 8 10.14 8.10 -1.50
N ILE A 9 9.85 6.79 -1.53
CA ILE A 9 8.80 6.20 -2.36
C ILE A 9 7.44 6.78 -1.97
N TYR A 10 7.15 6.89 -0.68
CA TYR A 10 5.87 7.41 -0.18
C TYR A 10 5.65 8.86 -0.61
N ARG A 11 6.68 9.71 -0.49
CA ARG A 11 6.63 11.10 -0.98
C ARG A 11 6.35 11.15 -2.47
N HIS A 12 7.09 10.37 -3.27
CA HIS A 12 6.90 10.32 -4.72
C HIS A 12 5.50 9.85 -5.13
N MET A 13 5.00 8.78 -4.51
CA MET A 13 3.64 8.26 -4.76
C MET A 13 2.55 9.26 -4.38
N LYS A 14 2.77 10.03 -3.29
CA LYS A 14 1.86 11.08 -2.85
C LYS A 14 1.83 12.25 -3.85
N ASP A 15 3.00 12.73 -4.30
CA ASP A 15 3.12 13.85 -5.23
C ASP A 15 2.51 13.52 -6.60
N LYS A 16 2.70 12.29 -7.05
CA LYS A 16 2.13 11.75 -8.29
C LYS A 16 0.66 11.33 -8.15
N LYS A 17 0.06 11.44 -6.96
CA LYS A 17 -1.32 11.02 -6.65
C LYS A 17 -1.63 9.58 -7.09
N VAL A 18 -0.67 8.68 -6.94
CA VAL A 18 -0.79 7.26 -7.31
C VAL A 18 -1.78 6.54 -6.39
N VAL A 19 -1.79 6.92 -5.12
CA VAL A 19 -2.64 6.33 -4.09
C VAL A 19 -3.97 7.09 -4.03
N GLY A 20 -5.07 6.38 -4.22
CA GLY A 20 -6.43 6.94 -4.18
C GLY A 20 -6.82 7.48 -2.80
N SER A 21 -7.76 8.43 -2.76
CA SER A 21 -8.31 8.99 -1.52
C SER A 21 -9.04 7.96 -0.65
N SER A 22 -9.56 6.88 -1.25
CA SER A 22 -10.20 5.76 -0.55
C SER A 22 -9.22 4.70 -0.05
N GLN A 23 -7.91 4.80 -0.35
CA GLN A 23 -6.92 3.89 0.25
C GLN A 23 -6.64 4.33 1.69
N HIS A 24 -7.02 3.50 2.66
CA HIS A 24 -6.75 3.72 4.08
C HIS A 24 -5.59 2.85 4.61
N GLY A 25 -5.45 1.63 4.10
CA GLY A 25 -4.37 0.73 4.47
C GLY A 25 -2.99 1.33 4.16
N PHE A 26 -2.05 1.20 5.10
CA PHE A 26 -0.67 1.65 4.98
C PHE A 26 -0.49 3.14 4.57
N THR A 27 -1.49 3.98 4.83
CA THR A 27 -1.47 5.40 4.47
C THR A 27 -1.37 6.27 5.70
N LYS A 28 -0.34 7.12 5.77
CA LYS A 28 -0.12 8.02 6.91
C LYS A 28 -1.33 8.93 7.13
N GLY A 29 -1.79 9.01 8.38
CA GLY A 29 -2.96 9.81 8.76
C GLY A 29 -4.32 9.15 8.48
N LYS A 30 -4.35 7.90 8.02
CA LYS A 30 -5.56 7.11 7.87
C LYS A 30 -5.48 5.83 8.70
N SER A 31 -6.64 5.32 9.11
CA SER A 31 -6.76 4.12 9.93
C SER A 31 -7.96 3.29 9.49
N CYS A 32 -8.09 2.08 10.04
CA CYS A 32 -9.29 1.25 9.86
C CYS A 32 -10.54 1.98 10.36
N LEU A 33 -10.42 2.79 11.43
CA LEU A 33 -11.54 3.57 11.95
C LEU A 33 -11.96 4.66 10.96
N THR A 34 -11.02 5.42 10.40
CA THR A 34 -11.39 6.46 9.43
C THR A 34 -11.96 5.85 8.14
N ASN A 35 -11.53 4.63 7.78
CA ASN A 35 -12.10 3.90 6.65
C ASN A 35 -13.57 3.56 6.92
N LEU A 36 -13.84 3.02 8.11
CA LEU A 36 -15.18 2.62 8.50
C LEU A 36 -16.13 3.83 8.59
N ILE A 37 -15.67 4.94 9.15
CA ILE A 37 -16.44 6.17 9.24
C ILE A 37 -16.79 6.69 7.83
N ASN A 38 -15.80 6.82 6.94
CA ASN A 38 -16.04 7.29 5.57
C ASN A 38 -16.99 6.37 4.80
N PHE A 39 -16.85 5.06 4.98
CA PHE A 39 -17.74 4.08 4.37
C PHE A 39 -19.18 4.23 4.86
N TYR A 40 -19.40 4.33 6.18
CA TYR A 40 -20.75 4.52 6.72
C TYR A 40 -21.38 5.84 6.29
N ASP A 41 -20.60 6.92 6.26
CA ASP A 41 -21.07 8.23 5.79
C ASP A 41 -21.61 8.14 4.35
N GLU A 42 -20.85 7.52 3.44
CA GLU A 42 -21.28 7.31 2.04
C GLU A 42 -22.51 6.39 1.95
N MET A 43 -22.51 5.27 2.67
CA MET A 43 -23.62 4.31 2.65
C MET A 43 -24.92 4.91 3.19
N THR A 44 -24.85 5.63 4.31
CA THR A 44 -26.02 6.26 4.92
C THR A 44 -26.59 7.35 4.04
N GLY A 45 -25.74 8.19 3.42
CA GLY A 45 -26.18 9.18 2.43
C GLY A 45 -26.95 8.55 1.26
N LEU A 46 -26.46 7.45 0.71
CA LEU A 46 -27.15 6.74 -0.38
C LEU A 46 -28.49 6.14 0.07
N VAL A 47 -28.55 5.58 1.29
CA VAL A 47 -29.78 5.02 1.85
C VAL A 47 -30.82 6.12 2.12
N ASP A 48 -30.39 7.27 2.64
CA ASP A 48 -31.26 8.43 2.91
C ASP A 48 -31.84 9.01 1.60
N GLU A 49 -31.11 8.92 0.49
CA GLU A 49 -31.60 9.23 -0.86
C GLU A 49 -32.58 8.17 -1.43
N GLY A 50 -32.83 7.08 -0.70
CA GLY A 50 -33.68 5.97 -1.12
C GLY A 50 -33.03 5.08 -2.17
N ARG A 51 -31.70 5.12 -2.32
CA ARG A 51 -30.98 4.28 -3.28
C ARG A 51 -30.70 2.89 -2.68
N ALA A 52 -30.86 1.86 -3.50
CA ALA A 52 -30.39 0.53 -3.15
C ALA A 52 -28.86 0.48 -3.19
N VAL A 53 -28.26 -0.18 -2.21
CA VAL A 53 -26.80 -0.33 -2.11
C VAL A 53 -26.42 -1.78 -1.86
N ASP A 54 -25.52 -2.30 -2.68
CA ASP A 54 -24.92 -3.63 -2.55
C ASP A 54 -23.41 -3.49 -2.32
N ILE A 55 -22.85 -4.34 -1.47
CA ILE A 55 -21.42 -4.28 -1.10
C ILE A 55 -20.74 -5.58 -1.49
N VAL A 56 -19.59 -5.47 -2.16
CA VAL A 56 -18.73 -6.62 -2.52
C VAL A 56 -17.42 -6.50 -1.74
N TYR A 57 -17.17 -7.46 -0.85
CA TYR A 57 -15.89 -7.59 -0.15
C TYR A 57 -14.97 -8.54 -0.91
N LEU A 58 -13.76 -8.07 -1.22
CA LEU A 58 -12.71 -8.84 -1.90
C LEU A 58 -11.50 -8.94 -0.97
N ASP A 59 -10.90 -10.13 -0.90
CA ASP A 59 -9.67 -10.35 -0.16
C ASP A 59 -8.71 -11.21 -0.98
N PHE A 60 -7.41 -10.92 -0.86
CA PHE A 60 -6.35 -11.65 -1.54
C PHE A 60 -5.70 -12.63 -0.56
N LYS A 61 -5.76 -13.93 -0.87
CA LYS A 61 -5.05 -14.94 -0.10
C LYS A 61 -3.54 -14.71 -0.19
N GLN A 62 -2.89 -14.48 0.95
CA GLN A 62 -1.43 -14.33 1.05
C GLN A 62 -0.88 -13.30 0.04
N ALA A 63 -1.46 -12.09 0.03
CA ALA A 63 -1.17 -11.07 -0.97
C ALA A 63 0.32 -10.76 -1.18
N PHE A 64 1.13 -10.78 -0.12
CA PHE A 64 2.57 -10.53 -0.19
C PHE A 64 3.38 -11.73 -0.71
N ASP A 65 2.91 -12.95 -0.48
CA ASP A 65 3.56 -14.17 -0.99
C ASP A 65 3.16 -14.48 -2.45
N THR A 66 2.00 -13.97 -2.87
CA THR A 66 1.42 -14.26 -4.20
C THR A 66 1.63 -13.16 -5.22
N VAL A 67 2.11 -11.98 -4.81
CA VAL A 67 2.37 -10.87 -5.73
C VAL A 67 3.52 -11.23 -6.69
N SER A 68 3.27 -11.11 -8.00
CA SER A 68 4.32 -11.29 -9.00
C SER A 68 5.34 -10.15 -8.91
N HIS A 69 6.60 -10.49 -8.62
CA HIS A 69 7.69 -9.52 -8.52
C HIS A 69 7.90 -8.77 -9.85
N SER A 70 7.80 -9.45 -11.00
CA SER A 70 7.97 -8.82 -12.32
C SER A 70 6.87 -7.78 -12.60
N ILE A 71 5.61 -8.11 -12.30
CA ILE A 71 4.48 -7.17 -12.46
C ILE A 71 4.62 -6.00 -11.48
N LEU A 72 5.06 -6.25 -10.25
CA LEU A 72 5.30 -5.20 -9.27
C LEU A 72 6.37 -4.21 -9.75
N ILE A 73 7.51 -4.72 -10.24
CA ILE A 73 8.61 -3.91 -10.79
C ILE A 73 8.12 -3.09 -11.99
N GLU A 74 7.44 -3.70 -12.96
CA GLU A 74 6.90 -3.01 -14.14
C GLU A 74 5.98 -1.85 -13.75
N LYS A 75 5.09 -2.06 -12.78
CA LYS A 75 4.22 -1.02 -12.25
C LYS A 75 5.03 0.11 -11.60
N LEU A 76 6.02 -0.21 -10.79
CA LEU A 76 6.85 0.79 -10.12
C LEU A 76 7.69 1.62 -11.11
N MET A 77 8.21 1.00 -12.17
CA MET A 77 8.89 1.71 -13.26
C MET A 77 7.96 2.71 -13.97
N LYS A 78 6.71 2.32 -14.21
CA LYS A 78 5.71 3.22 -14.83
C LYS A 78 5.44 4.46 -13.98
N TYR A 79 5.54 4.35 -12.66
CA TYR A 79 5.40 5.49 -11.75
C TYR A 79 6.68 6.33 -11.64
N MET A 80 7.73 6.04 -12.42
CA MET A 80 8.98 6.82 -12.52
C MET A 80 9.71 7.01 -11.18
N LEU A 81 9.85 5.95 -10.40
CA LEU A 81 10.89 5.94 -9.36
C LEU A 81 12.27 6.03 -10.05
N ASP A 82 13.24 6.68 -9.40
CA ASP A 82 14.58 6.78 -9.96
C ASP A 82 15.24 5.40 -10.11
N GLU A 83 16.16 5.29 -11.05
CA GLU A 83 16.81 4.02 -11.41
C GLU A 83 17.51 3.35 -10.22
N GLN A 84 18.08 4.15 -9.31
CA GLN A 84 18.78 3.64 -8.14
C GLN A 84 17.81 3.03 -7.12
N THR A 85 16.68 3.70 -6.86
CA THR A 85 15.60 3.17 -6.03
C THR A 85 15.02 1.89 -6.65
N MET A 86 14.79 1.87 -7.96
CA MET A 86 14.29 0.67 -8.65
C MET A 86 15.25 -0.51 -8.54
N ARG A 87 16.55 -0.29 -8.80
CA ARG A 87 17.57 -1.33 -8.66
C ARG A 87 17.69 -1.84 -7.21
N TRP A 88 17.51 -0.97 -6.22
CA TRP A 88 17.48 -1.39 -4.82
C TRP A 88 16.27 -2.28 -4.52
N ILE A 89 15.06 -1.91 -4.99
CA ILE A 89 13.83 -2.70 -4.82
C ILE A 89 13.95 -4.05 -5.50
N GLU A 90 14.47 -4.11 -6.72
CA GLU A 90 14.71 -5.37 -7.44
C GLU A 90 15.65 -6.29 -6.67
N ASN A 91 16.76 -5.77 -6.16
CA ASN A 91 17.68 -6.54 -5.34
C ASN A 91 17.03 -7.01 -4.04
N TRP A 92 16.22 -6.16 -3.40
CA TRP A 92 15.51 -6.49 -2.17
C TRP A 92 14.50 -7.62 -2.39
N LEU A 93 13.67 -7.54 -3.43
CA LEU A 93 12.68 -8.56 -3.79
C LEU A 93 13.31 -9.90 -4.20
N ASN A 94 14.49 -9.87 -4.80
CA ASN A 94 15.21 -11.08 -5.22
C ASN A 94 16.15 -11.64 -4.14
N SER A 95 16.38 -10.92 -3.04
CA SER A 95 17.27 -11.36 -1.97
C SER A 95 16.58 -12.35 -1.03
N GLN A 96 16.96 -13.63 -1.12
CA GLN A 96 16.39 -14.72 -0.29
C GLN A 96 16.97 -14.80 1.14
N ALA A 97 17.83 -13.87 1.56
CA ALA A 97 18.47 -13.92 2.87
C ALA A 97 18.48 -12.54 3.56
N GLN A 98 17.50 -12.30 4.43
CA GLN A 98 17.54 -11.21 5.41
C GLN A 98 18.12 -11.75 6.73
N ARG A 99 19.07 -11.03 7.33
CA ARG A 99 19.63 -11.37 8.65
C ARG A 99 19.14 -10.34 9.67
N VAL A 100 18.34 -10.81 10.63
CA VAL A 100 17.90 -10.00 11.78
C VAL A 100 18.81 -10.28 12.97
N ILE A 101 19.30 -9.24 13.63
CA ILE A 101 20.03 -9.36 14.89
C ILE A 101 19.01 -9.24 16.01
N VAL A 102 18.71 -10.35 16.69
CA VAL A 102 17.94 -10.32 17.93
C VAL A 102 18.88 -9.89 19.05
N ARG A 103 18.63 -8.72 19.65
CA ARG A 103 19.27 -8.35 20.92
C ARG A 103 18.42 -8.91 22.04
N HIS A 104 18.94 -9.90 22.76
CA HIS A 104 18.38 -10.27 24.05
C HIS A 104 18.74 -9.18 25.06
N GLU A 105 17.75 -8.41 25.49
CA GLU A 105 17.82 -7.67 26.74
C GLU A 105 17.39 -8.64 27.85
N VAL A 106 18.27 -8.83 28.83
CA VAL A 106 18.02 -9.57 30.08
C VAL A 106 17.52 -8.58 31.11
#